data_AF-A0A523QBU2-F1
#
_entry.id   AF-A0A523QBU2-F1
#
_cell.length_a   1.000
_cell.length_b   1.000
_cell.length_c   1.000
_cell.angle_alpha   90.00
_cell.angle_beta   90.00
_cell.angle_gamma   90.00
#
_symmetry.space_group_name_H-M   'P 1'
#
loop_
_entity.id
_entity.type
_entity.pdbx_description
1 polymer ?
#
loop_
_entity_poly.entity_id
_entity_poly.type
_entity_poly.pdbx_seq_one_letter_code
_entity_poly.pdbx_strand_id
1 'polypeptide(L)'
;MQALGQRLRAQRLAKLITQEELSHRAGVALGAVKKLESSGKVTLETLVQVARVLGLVNELSGLFAVPAYASIADMERHAAPKRLRARKRAGLAP
;
A
#
# COMPACT_ATOMS: atom_id res chain seq x y z
N MET A 1 3.11 -5.50 -9.27
CA MET A 1 3.42 -5.59 -7.82
C MET A 1 4.60 -6.49 -7.48
N GLN A 2 5.08 -7.36 -8.38
CA GLN A 2 6.24 -8.22 -8.11
C GLN A 2 7.50 -7.46 -7.67
N ALA A 3 7.83 -6.33 -8.33
CA ALA A 3 8.94 -5.48 -7.93
C ALA A 3 8.81 -4.93 -6.49
N LEU A 4 7.60 -4.62 -6.02
CA LEU A 4 7.36 -4.21 -4.63
C LEU A 4 7.66 -5.36 -3.66
N GLY A 5 7.20 -6.57 -3.97
CA GLY A 5 7.49 -7.78 -3.21
C GLY A 5 9.00 -8.06 -3.11
N GLN A 6 9.74 -7.88 -4.21
CA GLN A 6 11.19 -8.03 -4.24
C GLN A 6 11.90 -6.96 -3.38
N ARG A 7 11.45 -5.70 -3.40
CA ARG A 7 11.98 -4.65 -2.52
C ARG A 7 11.74 -4.99 -1.04
N LEU A 8 10.54 -5.46 -0.69
CA LEU A 8 10.25 -5.89 0.68
C LEU A 8 11.13 -7.07 1.12
N ARG A 9 11.37 -8.04 0.22
CA ARG A 9 12.32 -9.13 0.46
C ARG A 9 13.74 -8.62 0.72
N ALA A 10 14.20 -7.65 -0.08
CA ALA A 10 15.52 -7.05 0.10
C ALA A 10 15.63 -6.35 1.47
N GLN A 11 14.61 -5.59 1.85
CA GLN A 11 14.53 -4.94 3.18
C GLN A 11 14.53 -5.94 4.33
N ARG A 12 13.82 -7.07 4.20
CA ARG A 12 13.86 -8.16 5.19
C ARG A 12 15.28 -8.73 5.32
N LEU A 13 15.93 -9.04 4.20
CA LEU A 13 17.27 -9.64 4.19
C LEU A 13 18.32 -8.68 4.75
N ALA A 14 18.22 -7.39 4.45
CA ALA A 14 19.10 -6.36 5.02
C ALA A 14 19.02 -6.28 6.56
N LYS A 15 17.90 -6.70 7.15
CA LYS A 15 17.68 -6.79 8.60
C LYS A 15 18.00 -8.17 9.19
N LEU A 16 18.47 -9.13 8.38
CA LEU A 16 18.78 -10.51 8.81
C LEU A 16 17.58 -11.26 9.43
N ILE A 17 16.37 -10.97 8.98
CA ILE A 17 15.13 -11.58 9.48
C ILE A 17 14.70 -12.72 8.53
N THR A 18 14.32 -13.89 9.02
CA THR A 18 13.78 -14.98 8.17
C THR A 18 12.33 -14.70 7.77
N GLN A 19 11.80 -15.40 6.76
CA GLN A 19 10.37 -15.26 6.41
C GLN A 19 9.45 -15.69 7.55
N GLU A 20 9.87 -16.70 8.32
CA GLU A 20 9.15 -17.23 9.47
C GLU A 20 9.14 -16.23 10.62
N GLU A 21 10.31 -15.67 10.95
CA GLU A 21 10.43 -14.60 11.95
C GLU A 21 9.62 -13.36 11.56
N LEU A 22 9.67 -12.96 10.29
CA LEU A 22 8.85 -11.85 9.79
C LEU A 22 7.35 -12.15 9.94
N SER A 23 6.93 -13.37 9.62
CA SER A 23 5.52 -13.78 9.73
C SER A 23 5.03 -13.71 11.18
N HIS A 24 5.85 -14.19 12.13
CA HIS A 24 5.56 -14.15 13.55
C HIS A 24 5.49 -12.70 14.07
N ARG A 25 6.50 -11.88 13.77
CA ARG A 25 6.52 -10.45 14.17
C ARG A 25 5.38 -9.64 13.58
N ALA A 26 4.97 -9.94 12.34
CA ALA A 26 3.90 -9.21 11.66
C ALA A 26 2.51 -9.71 12.05
N GLY A 27 2.40 -10.88 12.70
CA GLY A 27 1.11 -11.49 13.05
C GLY A 27 0.36 -12.01 11.82
N VAL A 28 1.08 -12.50 10.80
CA VAL A 28 0.50 -12.97 9.53
C VAL A 28 0.94 -14.40 9.22
N ALA A 29 0.16 -15.10 8.40
CA ALA A 29 0.53 -16.43 7.95
C ALA A 29 1.84 -16.42 7.12
N LEU A 30 2.71 -17.41 7.33
CA LEU A 30 3.95 -17.57 6.56
C LEU A 30 3.70 -17.62 5.04
N GLY A 31 2.61 -18.26 4.61
CA GLY A 31 2.20 -18.30 3.20
C GLY A 31 1.93 -16.90 2.63
N ALA A 32 1.42 -15.97 3.44
CA ALA A 32 1.20 -14.59 3.02
C ALA A 32 2.52 -13.85 2.82
N VAL A 33 3.52 -14.04 3.71
CA VAL A 33 4.88 -13.49 3.53
C VAL A 33 5.52 -14.04 2.26
N LYS A 34 5.46 -15.37 2.03
CA LYS A 34 5.99 -15.99 0.82
C LYS A 34 5.35 -15.41 -0.45
N LYS A 35 4.02 -15.27 -0.46
CA LYS A 35 3.26 -14.72 -1.60
C LYS A 35 3.54 -13.24 -1.83
N LEU A 36 3.70 -12.46 -0.75
CA LEU A 36 4.09 -11.05 -0.80
C LEU A 36 5.47 -10.91 -1.45
N GLU A 37 6.47 -11.66 -0.99
CA GLU A 37 7.85 -11.56 -1.52
C GLU A 37 7.99 -12.07 -2.96
N SER A 38 7.22 -13.11 -3.34
CA SER A 38 7.33 -13.72 -4.67
C SER A 38 6.51 -13.00 -5.75
N SER A 39 5.30 -12.53 -5.42
CA SER A 39 4.33 -12.00 -6.38
C SER A 39 3.87 -10.57 -6.09
N GLY A 40 4.10 -10.07 -4.87
CA GLY A 40 3.57 -8.80 -4.39
C GLY A 40 2.06 -8.79 -4.15
N LYS A 41 1.41 -9.97 -4.09
CA LYS A 41 -0.06 -10.10 -3.96
C LYS A 41 -0.45 -10.54 -2.55
N VAL A 42 -1.01 -9.63 -1.76
CA VAL A 42 -1.61 -9.89 -0.44
C VAL A 42 -2.71 -8.86 -0.16
N THR A 43 -3.42 -9.00 0.97
CA THR A 43 -4.32 -7.95 1.44
C THR A 43 -3.53 -6.69 1.81
N LEU A 44 -4.17 -5.52 1.73
CA LEU A 44 -3.56 -4.28 2.18
C LEU A 44 -3.15 -4.34 3.65
N GLU A 45 -3.95 -5.00 4.49
CA GLU A 45 -3.65 -5.23 5.90
C GLU A 45 -2.32 -5.98 6.10
N THR A 46 -2.12 -7.10 5.38
CA THR A 46 -0.87 -7.87 5.45
C THR A 46 0.32 -7.02 5.01
N LEU A 47 0.16 -6.23 3.94
CA LEU A 47 1.20 -5.32 3.46
C LEU A 47 1.59 -4.31 4.53
N VAL A 48 0.61 -3.69 5.20
CA VAL A 48 0.85 -2.69 6.25
C VAL A 48 1.51 -3.32 7.47
N GLN A 49 1.06 -4.51 7.90
CA GLN A 49 1.65 -5.24 9.04
C GLN A 49 3.12 -5.60 8.77
N VAL A 50 3.43 -6.09 7.56
CA VAL A 50 4.81 -6.39 7.16
C VAL A 50 5.65 -5.12 7.05
N ALA A 51 5.13 -4.06 6.42
CA ALA A 51 5.82 -2.77 6.31
C ALA A 51 6.14 -2.18 7.69
N ARG A 52 5.22 -2.34 8.66
CA ARG A 52 5.43 -1.92 10.05
C ARG A 52 6.61 -2.61 10.71
N VAL A 53 6.69 -3.94 10.62
CA VAL A 53 7.80 -4.71 11.19
C VAL A 53 9.13 -4.39 10.50
N LEU A 54 9.11 -4.11 9.19
CA LEU A 54 10.29 -3.70 8.45
C LEU A 54 10.65 -2.21 8.64
N GLY A 55 9.88 -1.44 9.42
CA GLY A 55 10.14 -0.02 9.64
C GLY A 55 9.89 0.87 8.42
N LEU A 56 9.05 0.42 7.48
CA LEU A 56 8.77 1.08 6.21
C LEU A 56 7.43 1.83 6.19
N VAL A 57 6.81 2.04 7.36
CA VAL A 57 5.49 2.72 7.45
C VAL A 57 5.55 4.12 6.84
N ASN A 58 6.66 4.83 7.00
CA ASN A 58 6.85 6.18 6.45
C ASN A 58 6.90 6.19 4.91
N GLU A 59 7.26 5.07 4.26
CA GLU A 59 7.18 4.98 2.80
C GLU A 59 5.74 4.93 2.29
N LEU A 60 4.77 4.59 3.17
CA LEU A 60 3.35 4.60 2.84
C LEU A 60 2.74 6.02 2.91
N SER A 61 3.43 6.98 3.52
CA SER A 61 2.92 8.33 3.82
C SER A 61 2.56 9.18 2.60
N GLY A 62 2.92 8.75 1.39
CA GLY A 62 2.57 9.43 0.12
C GLY A 62 1.57 8.70 -0.76
N LEU A 63 1.14 7.48 -0.41
CA LEU A 63 0.41 6.61 -1.35
C LEU A 63 -0.97 7.16 -1.76
N PHE A 64 -1.60 7.93 -0.87
CA PHE A 64 -2.91 8.55 -1.08
C PHE A 64 -2.87 10.07 -0.84
N ALA A 65 -1.69 10.69 -0.96
CA ALA A 65 -1.55 12.12 -0.78
C ALA A 65 -2.37 12.88 -1.82
N VAL A 66 -3.15 13.87 -1.35
CA VAL A 66 -3.80 14.84 -2.24
C VAL A 66 -2.75 15.84 -2.69
N PRO A 67 -2.66 16.19 -3.99
CA PRO A 67 -1.73 17.21 -4.45
C PRO A 67 -1.94 18.52 -3.69
N ALA A 68 -0.89 19.02 -3.06
CA ALA A 68 -0.87 20.39 -2.55
C ALA A 68 -0.42 21.30 -3.70
N TYR A 69 -1.30 22.21 -4.14
CA TYR A 69 -0.98 23.18 -5.19
C TYR A 69 -0.32 24.42 -4.55
N ALA A 70 0.83 24.83 -5.08
CA ALA A 70 1.57 25.99 -4.57
C ALA A 70 1.02 27.34 -5.08
N SER A 71 0.17 27.32 -6.11
CA SER A 71 -0.49 28.50 -6.67
C SER A 71 -1.78 28.16 -7.42
N ILE A 72 -2.60 29.18 -7.71
CA ILE A 72 -3.81 29.03 -8.54
C ILE A 72 -3.44 28.56 -9.95
N ALA A 73 -2.34 29.07 -10.53
CA ALA A 73 -1.85 28.63 -11.84
C ALA A 73 -1.36 27.16 -11.82
N ASP A 74 -0.78 26.69 -10.71
CA ASP A 74 -0.45 25.27 -10.52
C ASP A 74 -1.70 24.41 -10.42
N MET A 75 -2.71 24.90 -9.71
CA MET A 75 -4.01 24.24 -9.61
C MET A 75 -4.70 24.17 -10.98
N GLU A 76 -4.69 25.23 -11.78
CA GLU A 76 -5.30 25.28 -13.11
C GLU A 76 -4.60 24.35 -14.10
N ARG A 77 -3.26 24.25 -14.05
CA ARG A 77 -2.48 23.30 -14.84
C ARG A 77 -2.79 21.84 -14.52
N HIS A 78 -3.20 21.56 -13.28
CA HIS A 78 -3.60 20.23 -12.82
C HIS A 78 -5.14 20.05 -12.76
N ALA A 79 -5.92 21.09 -13.07
CA ALA A 79 -7.36 21.03 -13.23
C ALA A 79 -7.67 20.46 -14.63
N ALA A 80 -8.50 19.43 -14.85
CA ALA A 80 -9.54 18.86 -14.00
C ALA A 80 -9.85 17.38 -14.39
N PRO A 81 -10.63 16.68 -13.55
CA PRO A 81 -11.89 16.12 -14.03
C PRO A 81 -13.09 16.83 -13.41
N LYS A 82 -14.08 17.08 -14.26
CA LYS A 82 -15.47 17.48 -13.97
C LYS A 82 -15.96 16.83 -12.67
N ARG A 83 -16.60 17.60 -11.77
CA ARG A 83 -17.20 17.10 -10.52
C ARG A 83 -17.93 15.77 -10.76
N LEU A 84 -17.33 14.66 -10.33
CA LEU A 84 -17.98 13.36 -10.31
C LEU A 84 -18.76 13.28 -9.00
N ARG A 85 -20.08 13.38 -9.08
CA ARG A 85 -20.95 13.01 -7.97
C ARG A 85 -21.19 11.51 -8.05
N ALA A 86 -20.91 10.78 -6.97
CA ALA A 86 -21.42 9.42 -6.83
C ALA A 86 -22.96 9.48 -6.94
N ARG A 87 -23.53 8.92 -8.01
CA ARG A 87 -24.99 8.76 -8.11
C ARG A 87 -25.38 7.64 -7.16
N LYS A 88 -26.15 7.94 -6.11
CA LYS A 88 -26.89 6.91 -5.38
C LYS A 88 -27.80 6.23 -6.41
N ARG A 89 -27.70 4.91 -6.60
CA ARG A 89 -28.75 4.18 -7.34
C ARG A 89 -30.04 4.39 -6.53
N ALA A 90 -30.96 5.18 -7.08
CA ALA A 90 -32.34 5.17 -6.60
C ALA A 90 -32.94 3.84 -7.07
N GLY A 91 -33.36 2.99 -6.12
CA GLY A 91 -34.05 1.74 -6.40
C GLY A 91 -33.20 0.48 -6.17
N LEU A 92 -33.08 0.07 -4.91
CA LEU A 92 -33.31 -1.32 -4.57
C LEU A 92 -34.28 -1.29 -3.38
N ALA A 93 -35.56 -1.39 -3.69
CA ALA A 93 -36.59 -1.68 -2.71
C ALA A 93 -36.33 -3.10 -2.13
N PRO A 94 -36.78 -3.37 -0.89
CA PRO A 94 -36.38 -4.55 -0.12
C PRO A 94 -36.71 -5.89 -0.80
#